data_AF-A0A484CVW7-F1
#
_entry.id   AF-A0A484CVW7-F1
#
_cell.length_a   1.000
_cell.length_b   1.000
_cell.length_c   1.000
_cell.angle_alpha   90.00
_cell.angle_beta   90.00
_cell.angle_gamma   90.00
#
_symmetry.space_group_name_H-M   'P 1'
#
loop_
_entity.id
_entity.type
_entity.pdbx_description
1 polymer ?
#
loop_
_entity_poly.entity_id
_entity_poly.type
_entity_poly.pdbx_seq_one_letter_code
_entity_poly.pdbx_strand_id
1 'polypeptide(L)'
;MLVHDLTNKKSSQNLYRWSLEALNKDSSPTGVIVSNGDYDREQFAENPVPLLLIGTKFDQIPENKRNEVLTRTAFLSEDFNAEEINLDCTNPRYLAAGTSNAVKLSRFFDKVIEKRYFTRDPSQMPGFTDRKRFNFKSLHYD
;
A
#
# COMPACT_ATOMS: atom_id res chain seq x y z
N MET A 1 0.94 1.53 -1.11
CA MET A 1 0.75 0.89 0.20
C MET A 1 -0.56 1.38 0.78
N LEU A 2 -1.40 0.48 1.29
CA LEU A 2 -2.68 0.80 1.95
C LEU A 2 -2.49 0.63 3.45
N VAL A 3 -2.70 1.69 4.23
CA VAL A 3 -2.42 1.69 5.67
C VAL A 3 -3.71 1.90 6.43
N HIS A 4 -3.98 1.04 7.42
CA HIS A 4 -5.13 1.20 8.31
C HIS A 4 -4.74 1.00 9.77
N ASP A 5 -5.63 1.45 10.65
CA ASP A 5 -5.50 1.32 12.10
C ASP A 5 -6.30 0.08 12.55
N LEU A 6 -5.62 -0.88 13.20
CA LEU A 6 -6.23 -2.13 13.64
C LEU A 6 -7.28 -1.92 14.73
N THR A 7 -7.20 -0.80 15.46
CA THR A 7 -8.18 -0.40 16.48
C THR A 7 -9.41 0.29 15.89
N ASN A 8 -9.35 0.72 14.62
CA ASN A 8 -10.41 1.47 13.96
C ASN A 8 -10.94 0.72 12.71
N LYS A 9 -12.03 -0.04 12.88
CA LYS A 9 -12.68 -0.78 11.77
C LYS A 9 -13.09 0.12 10.59
N LYS A 10 -13.36 1.41 10.81
CA LYS A 10 -13.73 2.33 9.72
C LYS A 10 -12.54 2.66 8.82
N SER A 11 -11.33 2.69 9.37
CA SER A 11 -10.11 2.95 8.60
C SER A 11 -9.84 1.86 7.56
N SER A 12 -10.10 0.59 7.90
CA SER A 12 -9.96 -0.52 6.95
C SER A 12 -11.03 -0.48 5.86
N GLN A 13 -12.28 -0.12 6.21
CA GLN A 13 -13.35 0.06 5.23
C GLN A 13 -13.07 1.18 4.22
N ASN A 14 -12.40 2.25 4.65
CA ASN A 14 -12.06 3.36 3.77
C ASN A 14 -10.97 3.00 2.74
N LEU A 15 -10.20 1.93 2.95
CA LEU A 15 -9.17 1.49 2.01
C LEU A 15 -9.74 1.17 0.62
N TYR A 16 -10.96 0.65 0.55
CA TYR A 16 -11.62 0.40 -0.74
C TYR A 16 -11.79 1.70 -1.53
N ARG A 17 -12.22 2.78 -0.87
CA ARG A 17 -12.37 4.09 -1.52
C ARG A 17 -11.03 4.67 -1.94
N TRP A 18 -10.03 4.61 -1.06
CA TRP A 18 -8.69 5.15 -1.35
C TRP A 18 -7.96 4.38 -2.45
N SER A 19 -8.12 3.06 -2.51
CA SER A 19 -7.53 2.25 -3.56
C SER A 19 -8.14 2.58 -4.93
N LEU A 20 -9.47 2.69 -5.02
CA LEU A 20 -10.16 3.09 -6.24
C LEU A 20 -9.71 4.49 -6.70
N GLU A 21 -9.66 5.46 -5.79
CA GLU A 21 -9.18 6.82 -6.08
C GLU A 21 -7.75 6.82 -6.64
N ALA A 22 -6.85 6.05 -6.03
CA ALA A 22 -5.45 6.01 -6.44
C ALA A 22 -5.21 5.29 -7.78
N LEU A 23 -6.05 4.29 -8.10
CA LEU A 23 -5.90 3.42 -9.28
C LEU A 23 -6.66 3.94 -10.50
N ASN A 24 -7.83 4.56 -10.32
CA ASN A 24 -8.70 5.01 -11.41
C ASN A 24 -8.45 6.49 -11.79
N LYS A 25 -7.21 6.82 -12.18
CA LYS A 25 -6.75 8.20 -12.43
C LYS A 25 -7.42 8.95 -13.60
N ASP A 26 -8.13 8.26 -14.48
CA ASP A 26 -8.75 8.86 -15.68
C ASP A 26 -10.26 9.11 -15.55
N SER A 27 -10.83 8.87 -14.37
CA SER A 27 -12.22 9.25 -14.09
C SER A 27 -12.22 10.73 -13.70
N SER A 28 -12.98 11.57 -14.41
CA SER A 28 -13.33 12.89 -13.89
C SER A 28 -13.82 12.77 -12.44
N PRO A 29 -13.67 13.80 -11.58
CA PRO A 29 -14.23 13.77 -10.24
C PRO A 29 -15.75 13.83 -10.35
N THR A 30 -16.38 12.74 -10.80
CA THR A 30 -17.76 12.46 -10.48
C THR A 30 -17.76 12.37 -8.97
N GLY A 31 -18.62 13.17 -8.32
CA GLY A 31 -18.87 13.10 -6.89
C GLY A 31 -19.52 11.77 -6.51
N VAL A 32 -18.86 10.65 -6.85
CA VAL A 32 -19.26 9.29 -6.56
C VAL A 32 -19.12 9.16 -5.06
N ILE A 33 -20.22 9.46 -4.39
CA ILE A 33 -20.60 8.80 -3.17
C ILE A 33 -20.50 7.32 -3.50
N VAL A 34 -19.42 6.67 -3.10
CA VAL A 34 -19.32 5.21 -3.12
C VAL A 34 -20.42 4.72 -2.18
N SER A 35 -21.60 4.46 -2.74
CA SER A 35 -22.66 3.70 -2.10
C SER A 35 -22.03 2.39 -1.66
N ASN A 36 -22.48 1.85 -0.53
CA ASN A 36 -21.96 0.60 0.03
C ASN A 36 -22.17 -0.65 -0.87
N GLY A 37 -22.55 -0.51 -2.14
CA GLY A 37 -22.47 -1.52 -3.20
C GLY A 37 -21.96 -0.79 -4.45
N ASP A 38 -20.98 -1.27 -5.19
CA ASP A 38 -20.56 -2.65 -5.39
C ASP A 38 -19.02 -2.71 -5.39
N TYR A 39 -18.45 -3.44 -4.42
CA TYR A 39 -17.01 -3.75 -4.43
C TYR A 39 -16.79 -4.96 -5.31
N ASP A 40 -16.15 -4.78 -6.45
CA ASP A 40 -15.82 -5.88 -7.35
C ASP A 40 -14.40 -6.39 -7.08
N ARG A 41 -14.30 -7.62 -6.54
CA ARG A 41 -13.04 -8.31 -6.31
C ARG A 41 -12.26 -8.54 -7.60
N GLU A 42 -12.95 -8.66 -8.74
CA GLU A 42 -12.32 -8.90 -10.04
C GLU A 42 -11.45 -7.71 -10.48
N GLN A 43 -11.83 -6.48 -10.09
CA GLN A 43 -11.06 -5.26 -10.40
C GLN A 43 -9.64 -5.29 -9.81
N PHE A 44 -9.44 -6.00 -8.70
CA PHE A 44 -8.12 -6.13 -8.05
C PHE A 44 -7.36 -7.38 -8.49
N ALA A 45 -8.04 -8.40 -9.01
CA ALA A 45 -7.42 -9.62 -9.51
C ALA A 45 -6.49 -9.34 -10.71
N GLU A 46 -6.87 -8.40 -11.59
CA GLU A 46 -6.10 -8.03 -12.78
C GLU A 46 -5.25 -6.76 -12.61
N ASN A 47 -5.21 -6.17 -11.41
CA ASN A 47 -4.55 -4.88 -11.23
C ASN A 47 -3.01 -5.02 -11.43
N PRO A 48 -2.42 -4.27 -12.38
CA PRO A 48 -0.99 -4.33 -12.61
C PRO A 48 -0.19 -3.73 -11.45
N VAL A 49 -0.76 -2.88 -10.60
CA VAL A 49 -0.03 -2.20 -9.51
C VAL A 49 0.11 -3.12 -8.30
N PRO A 50 1.34 -3.45 -7.84
CA PRO A 50 1.52 -4.21 -6.60
C PRO A 50 0.99 -3.43 -5.38
N LEU A 51 0.23 -4.11 -4.54
CA LEU A 51 -0.31 -3.57 -3.28
C LEU A 51 0.31 -4.27 -2.06
N LEU A 52 0.37 -3.54 -0.95
CA LEU A 52 0.82 -3.99 0.36
C LEU A 52 -0.11 -3.37 1.40
N LEU A 53 -0.72 -4.20 2.23
CA LEU A 53 -1.61 -3.84 3.32
C LEU A 53 -0.83 -3.75 4.64
N ILE A 54 -0.90 -2.60 5.31
CA ILE A 54 -0.25 -2.38 6.61
C ILE A 54 -1.30 -2.10 7.68
N GLY A 55 -1.42 -3.00 8.65
CA GLY A 55 -2.19 -2.79 9.86
C GLY A 55 -1.31 -2.22 10.97
N THR A 56 -1.65 -1.03 11.46
CA THR A 56 -0.91 -0.32 12.51
C THR A 56 -1.56 -0.47 13.88
N LYS A 57 -0.83 -0.10 14.94
CA LYS A 57 -1.25 -0.19 16.35
C LYS A 57 -1.56 -1.62 16.81
N PHE A 58 -0.79 -2.58 16.32
CA PHE A 58 -0.97 -3.98 16.67
C PHE A 58 -0.79 -4.26 18.18
N ASP A 59 0.06 -3.48 18.84
CA ASP A 59 0.27 -3.46 20.29
C ASP A 59 -1.00 -3.09 21.08
N GLN A 60 -1.90 -2.29 20.49
CA GLN A 60 -3.12 -1.81 21.15
C GLN A 60 -4.29 -2.79 21.03
N ILE A 61 -4.11 -3.93 20.35
CA ILE A 61 -5.15 -4.95 20.20
C ILE A 61 -5.18 -5.86 21.42
N PRO A 62 -6.31 -5.89 22.18
CA PRO A 62 -6.46 -6.80 23.30
C PRO A 62 -6.27 -8.26 22.87
N GLU A 63 -5.57 -9.07 23.67
CA GLU A 63 -5.25 -10.46 23.32
C GLU A 63 -6.49 -11.28 22.97
N ASN A 64 -7.59 -11.10 23.71
CA ASN A 64 -8.86 -11.77 23.48
C ASN A 64 -9.55 -11.38 22.16
N LYS A 65 -9.17 -10.26 21.53
CA LYS A 65 -9.69 -9.80 20.23
C LYS A 65 -8.70 -9.98 19.08
N ARG A 66 -7.44 -10.36 19.38
CA ARG A 66 -6.36 -10.42 18.40
C ARG A 66 -6.68 -11.34 17.23
N ASN A 67 -7.21 -12.53 17.51
CA ASN A 67 -7.57 -13.49 16.45
C ASN A 67 -8.71 -12.97 15.56
N GLU A 68 -9.75 -12.34 16.12
CA GLU A 68 -10.83 -11.72 15.32
C GLU A 68 -10.27 -10.65 14.38
N VAL A 69 -9.38 -9.80 14.90
CA VAL A 69 -8.77 -8.72 14.11
C VAL A 69 -7.91 -9.30 12.99
N LEU A 70 -7.03 -10.26 13.29
CA LEU A 70 -6.13 -10.88 12.30
C LEU A 70 -6.90 -11.64 11.21
N THR A 71 -7.97 -12.36 11.57
CA THR A 71 -8.82 -13.03 10.57
C THR A 71 -9.50 -12.01 9.65
N ARG A 72 -9.98 -10.88 10.20
CA ARG A 72 -10.61 -9.83 9.39
C ARG A 72 -9.61 -9.18 8.43
N THR A 73 -8.39 -8.93 8.86
CA THR A 73 -7.38 -8.29 8.01
C THR A 73 -6.79 -9.24 6.97
N ALA A 74 -6.74 -10.55 7.26
CA ALA A 74 -6.42 -11.57 6.26
C ALA A 74 -7.40 -11.53 5.08
N PHE A 75 -8.72 -11.53 5.34
CA PHE A 75 -9.72 -11.41 4.27
C PHE A 75 -9.60 -10.10 3.49
N LEU A 76 -9.26 -9.00 4.16
CA LEU A 76 -9.02 -7.71 3.50
C LEU A 76 -7.79 -7.75 2.59
N SER A 77 -6.74 -8.47 2.98
CA SER A 77 -5.55 -8.65 2.15
C SER A 77 -5.83 -9.47 0.89
N GLU A 78 -6.67 -10.51 1.01
CA GLU A 78 -7.15 -11.31 -0.12
C GLU A 78 -7.98 -10.47 -1.09
N ASP A 79 -8.88 -9.62 -0.57
CA ASP A 79 -9.70 -8.71 -1.37
C ASP A 79 -8.86 -7.78 -2.27
N PHE A 80 -7.70 -7.33 -1.76
CA PHE A 80 -6.78 -6.47 -2.51
C PHE A 80 -5.70 -7.24 -3.27
N ASN A 81 -5.69 -8.58 -3.20
CA ASN A 81 -4.61 -9.43 -3.70
C ASN A 81 -3.22 -8.93 -3.25
N ALA A 82 -3.13 -8.55 -1.97
CA ALA A 82 -2.01 -7.85 -1.37
C ALA A 82 -1.35 -8.69 -0.27
N GLU A 83 -0.04 -8.52 -0.11
CA GLU A 83 0.65 -9.02 1.08
C GLU A 83 0.24 -8.18 2.30
N GLU A 84 0.23 -8.79 3.48
CA GLU A 84 -0.16 -8.14 4.74
C GLU A 84 0.99 -8.11 5.76
N ILE A 85 1.15 -6.95 6.41
CA ILE A 85 2.01 -6.77 7.60
C ILE A 85 1.23 -6.02 8.69
N ASN A 86 1.09 -6.66 9.85
CA ASN A 86 0.56 -6.02 11.07
C ASN A 86 1.70 -5.69 12.03
N LEU A 87 1.77 -4.44 12.48
CA LEU A 87 2.90 -3.97 13.29
C LEU A 87 2.53 -2.86 14.28
N ASP A 88 3.42 -2.69 15.26
CA ASP A 88 3.52 -1.49 16.08
C ASP A 88 4.61 -0.58 15.47
N CYS A 89 4.20 0.60 14.99
CA CYS A 89 5.11 1.55 14.33
C CYS A 89 6.13 2.17 15.28
N THR A 90 5.90 2.09 16.60
CA THR A 90 6.79 2.65 17.62
C THR A 90 7.90 1.69 18.03
N ASN A 91 7.78 0.41 17.65
CA ASN A 91 8.73 -0.63 17.97
C ASN A 91 9.53 -1.06 16.72
N PRO A 92 10.82 -0.69 16.61
CA PRO A 92 11.63 -0.96 15.42
C PRO A 92 11.86 -2.45 15.17
N ARG A 93 11.62 -3.32 16.17
CA ARG A 93 11.79 -4.78 16.02
C ARG A 93 10.82 -5.38 15.02
N TYR A 94 9.67 -4.75 14.77
CA TYR A 94 8.69 -5.25 13.79
C TYR A 94 9.20 -5.22 12.34
N LEU A 95 10.23 -4.42 12.04
CA LEU A 95 10.86 -4.33 10.72
C LEU A 95 12.38 -4.57 10.79
N ALA A 96 12.87 -5.16 11.88
CA ALA A 96 14.28 -5.49 12.00
C ALA A 96 14.70 -6.50 10.92
N ALA A 97 15.95 -6.40 10.47
CA ALA A 97 16.51 -7.32 9.49
C ALA A 97 16.39 -8.78 9.96
N GLY A 98 16.07 -9.69 9.03
CA GLY A 98 15.86 -11.11 9.33
C GLY A 98 14.48 -11.46 9.88
N THR A 99 13.61 -10.49 10.17
CA THR A 99 12.21 -10.76 10.53
C THR A 99 11.38 -11.09 9.30
N SER A 100 10.30 -11.87 9.49
CA SER A 100 9.34 -12.18 8.42
C SER A 100 8.74 -10.93 7.78
N ASN A 101 8.49 -9.89 8.57
CA ASN A 101 7.96 -8.62 8.08
C ASN A 101 8.97 -7.89 7.18
N ALA A 102 10.25 -7.85 7.55
CA ALA A 102 11.29 -7.28 6.70
C ALA A 102 11.42 -8.06 5.37
N VAL A 103 11.33 -9.39 5.40
CA VAL A 103 11.33 -10.22 4.18
C VAL A 103 10.13 -9.93 3.29
N LYS A 104 8.91 -9.83 3.86
CA LYS A 104 7.71 -9.45 3.11
C LYS A 104 7.84 -8.07 2.47
N LEU A 105 8.38 -7.10 3.22
CA LEU A 105 8.59 -5.74 2.73
C LEU A 105 9.60 -5.70 1.57
N SER A 106 10.71 -6.44 1.68
CA SER A 106 11.68 -6.58 0.59
C SER A 106 11.04 -7.18 -0.67
N ARG A 107 10.33 -8.31 -0.54
CA ARG A 107 9.62 -8.94 -1.67
C ARG A 107 8.61 -8.01 -2.34
N PHE A 108 7.91 -7.21 -1.55
CA PHE A 108 6.99 -6.20 -2.09
C PHE A 108 7.73 -5.18 -2.96
N PHE A 109 8.84 -4.63 -2.47
CA PHE A 109 9.63 -3.66 -3.25
C PHE A 109 10.26 -4.29 -4.50
N ASP A 110 10.75 -5.54 -4.40
CA ASP A 110 11.24 -6.29 -5.56
C ASP A 110 10.14 -6.43 -6.62
N LYS A 111 8.93 -6.85 -6.23
CA LYS A 111 7.76 -6.95 -7.12
C LYS A 111 7.39 -5.61 -7.77
N VAL A 112 7.53 -4.49 -7.05
CA VAL A 112 7.31 -3.13 -7.60
C VAL A 112 8.35 -2.79 -8.67
N ILE A 113 9.62 -3.08 -8.40
CA ILE A 113 10.73 -2.84 -9.32
C ILE A 113 10.57 -3.70 -10.57
N GLU A 114 10.32 -5.01 -10.40
CA GLU A 114 10.03 -5.97 -11.46
C GLU A 114 8.91 -5.46 -12.36
N LYS A 115 7.75 -5.13 -11.78
CA LYS A 115 6.59 -4.71 -12.57
C LYS A 115 6.82 -3.40 -13.34
N ARG A 116 7.61 -2.48 -12.78
CA ARG A 116 7.88 -1.17 -13.39
C ARG A 116 8.92 -1.23 -14.51
N TYR A 117 9.94 -2.07 -14.39
CA TYR A 117 11.11 -2.02 -15.28
C TYR A 117 11.30 -3.25 -16.14
N PHE A 118 10.75 -4.40 -15.77
CA PHE A 118 11.07 -5.69 -16.41
C PHE A 118 9.89 -6.34 -17.15
N THR A 119 8.64 -5.97 -16.85
CA THR A 119 7.44 -6.43 -17.59
C THR A 119 6.96 -5.48 -18.70
N ARG A 120 7.44 -4.23 -18.73
CA ARG A 120 7.11 -3.31 -19.83
C ARG A 120 8.13 -3.49 -20.94
N ASP A 121 7.66 -3.74 -22.16
CA ASP A 121 8.49 -3.75 -23.36
C ASP A 121 9.39 -2.48 -23.36
N PRO A 122 10.72 -2.61 -23.51
CA PRO A 122 11.65 -1.48 -23.49
C PRO A 122 11.28 -0.35 -24.46
N SER A 123 10.49 -0.65 -25.50
CA SER A 123 10.00 0.30 -26.49
C SER A 123 8.94 1.30 -25.97
N GLN A 124 8.34 1.09 -24.79
CA GLN A 124 7.26 1.93 -24.24
C GLN A 124 7.64 2.75 -22.99
N MET A 125 8.92 2.90 -22.66
CA MET A 125 9.30 3.83 -21.58
C MET A 125 9.06 5.28 -22.02
N PRO A 126 8.11 6.05 -21.43
CA PRO A 126 8.17 7.49 -21.53
C PRO A 126 9.43 7.89 -20.76
N GLY A 127 10.39 8.49 -21.48
CA GLY A 127 11.64 8.97 -20.91
C GLY A 127 11.38 9.77 -19.64
N PHE A 128 12.15 9.48 -18.60
CA PHE A 128 12.15 10.22 -17.35
C PHE A 128 12.79 11.61 -17.59
N THR A 129 12.14 12.47 -18.36
CA THR A 129 12.50 13.88 -18.50
C THR A 129 11.85 14.69 -17.39
N ASP A 130 12.20 14.40 -16.13
CA ASP A 130 12.05 15.39 -15.06
C ASP A 130 12.92 15.03 -13.85
N ARG A 131 14.19 14.76 -14.12
CA ARG A 131 15.22 14.87 -13.07
C ARG A 131 15.50 16.37 -12.90
N LYS A 132 14.62 17.09 -12.20
CA LYS A 132 14.95 18.42 -11.67
C LYS A 132 16.15 18.25 -10.74
N ARG A 133 17.34 18.47 -11.30
CA ARG A 133 18.60 18.57 -10.55
C ARG A 133 18.42 19.73 -9.59
N PHE A 134 18.30 19.44 -8.29
CA PHE A 134 18.44 20.45 -7.26
C PHE A 134 19.88 20.95 -7.32
N ASN A 135 20.05 22.12 -7.94
CA ASN A 135 21.33 22.80 -8.03
C ASN A 135 21.55 23.53 -6.68
N PHE A 136 22.34 22.95 -5.79
CA PHE A 136 22.84 23.65 -4.60
C PHE A 136 23.80 24.74 -5.06
N LYS A 137 23.28 25.96 -5.26
CA LYS A 137 24.13 27.14 -5.34
C LYS A 137 24.70 27.40 -3.93
N SER A 138 26.00 27.15 -3.78
CA SER A 138 26.79 27.62 -2.65
C SER A 138 26.70 29.15 -2.59
N LEU A 139 26.10 29.68 -1.52
CA LEU A 139 26.18 31.10 -1.16
C LEU A 139 27.54 31.34 -0.53
N HIS A 140 28.48 31.91 -1.29
CA HIS A 140 29.59 32.66 -0.70
C HIS A 140 29.07 34.06 -0.38
N TYR A 141 29.17 34.44 0.88
CA TYR A 141 29.11 35.83 1.34
C TYR A 141 30.53 36.39 1.26
N ASP A 142 30.70 37.48 0.51
CA ASP A 142 31.75 38.48 0.75
C ASP A 142 31.20 39.56 1.69
#